data_AF-Q16RR0-F1
#
_entry.id   AF-Q16RR0-F1
#
_cell.length_a   1.000
_cell.length_b   1.000
_cell.length_c   1.000
_cell.angle_alpha   90.00
_cell.angle_beta   90.00
_cell.angle_gamma   90.00
#
_symmetry.space_group_name_H-M   'P 1'
#
loop_
_entity.id
_entity.type
_entity.pdbx_description
1 polymer ?
#
loop_
_entity_poly.entity_id
_entity_poly.type
_entity_poly.pdbx_seq_one_letter_code
_entity_poly.pdbx_strand_id
1 'polypeptide(L)'
;MTPKHCDCVKITHLSVPRAYILANYHRELGDSNELFGGGGGGGVTAEATRSRTVYRYGAAEGRLNRPPPAPRDPDARRHNEHLILDCEYEIDPDESMFVLKWLFNGKTIYQWIPPERPPFGFTAMGRQINRTFTVNENPMHKHRALALVRPLKNFTGEYTCSVSTFQSLDMRTARMVMIGKFTVLLCSD
;
A
#
# COMPACT_ATOMS: atom_id res chain seq x y z
N MET A 1 43.79 -6.81 -20.14
CA MET A 1 42.52 -7.03 -19.43
C MET A 1 42.34 -5.87 -18.46
N THR A 2 41.45 -4.94 -18.78
CA THR A 2 41.08 -3.88 -17.84
C THR A 2 40.29 -4.49 -16.68
N PRO A 3 40.53 -4.07 -15.43
CA PRO A 3 39.74 -4.55 -14.29
C PRO A 3 38.29 -4.15 -14.53
N LYS A 4 37.39 -5.12 -14.64
CA LYS A 4 35.95 -4.82 -14.63
C LYS A 4 35.65 -4.19 -13.27
N HIS A 5 35.17 -2.96 -13.30
CA HIS A 5 34.66 -2.25 -12.14
C HIS A 5 33.47 -3.04 -11.59
N CYS A 6 33.49 -3.37 -10.30
CA CYS A 6 32.61 -4.34 -9.63
C CYS A 6 31.17 -3.84 -9.36
N ASP A 7 30.58 -3.08 -10.27
CA ASP A 7 29.22 -2.53 -10.08
C ASP A 7 28.28 -3.08 -11.15
N CYS A 8 27.87 -4.33 -10.96
CA CYS A 8 27.06 -5.10 -11.91
C CYS A 8 25.56 -5.15 -11.52
N VAL A 9 25.20 -4.72 -10.31
CA VAL A 9 23.81 -4.48 -9.87
C VAL A 9 23.68 -3.04 -9.40
N LYS A 10 22.64 -2.35 -9.87
CA LYS A 10 22.40 -0.95 -9.51
C LYS A 10 20.91 -0.66 -9.36
N ILE A 11 20.50 -0.22 -8.18
CA ILE A 11 19.17 0.34 -7.96
C ILE A 11 19.14 1.70 -8.64
N THR A 12 18.26 1.89 -9.62
CA THR A 12 18.14 3.15 -10.36
C THR A 12 17.22 4.10 -9.62
N HIS A 13 16.10 3.60 -9.10
CA HIS A 13 15.07 4.41 -8.46
C HIS A 13 14.36 3.66 -7.32
N LEU A 14 14.19 4.34 -6.17
CA LEU A 14 13.49 3.82 -5.00
C LEU A 14 12.27 4.69 -4.71
N SER A 15 11.07 4.16 -4.94
CA SER A 15 9.79 4.84 -4.72
C SER A 15 9.23 4.49 -3.35
N VAL A 16 9.57 5.30 -2.35
CA VAL A 16 8.98 5.23 -1.00
C VAL A 16 8.51 6.63 -0.62
N PRO A 17 7.20 6.86 -0.37
CA PRO A 17 6.72 8.17 -0.01
C PRO A 17 7.20 8.54 1.40
N ARG A 18 7.53 9.82 1.60
CA ARG A 18 7.94 10.32 2.92
C ARG A 18 6.82 10.21 3.96
N ALA A 19 5.56 10.31 3.52
CA ALA A 19 4.39 10.20 4.36
C ALA A 19 3.23 9.52 3.63
N TYR A 20 2.41 8.77 4.37
CA TYR A 20 1.18 8.17 3.89
C TYR A 20 0.04 8.45 4.86
N ILE A 21 -1.11 8.86 4.35
CA ILE A 21 -2.28 9.20 5.16
C ILE A 21 -3.25 8.02 5.20
N LEU A 22 -3.51 7.50 6.41
CA LEU A 22 -4.42 6.38 6.63
C LEU A 22 -5.87 6.80 6.36
N ALA A 23 -6.52 6.15 5.39
CA ALA A 23 -7.91 6.39 5.04
C ALA A 23 -8.90 5.88 6.11
N ASN A 24 -8.56 4.80 6.83
CA ASN A 24 -9.46 4.06 7.72
C ASN A 24 -9.04 4.09 9.20
N TYR A 25 -8.49 5.21 9.69
CA TYR A 25 -7.95 5.32 11.06
C TYR A 25 -8.97 4.98 12.16
N HIS A 26 -10.24 5.37 12.01
CA HIS A 26 -11.30 5.13 13.01
C HIS A 26 -11.64 3.64 13.22
N ARG A 27 -11.34 2.77 12.26
CA ARG A 27 -11.66 1.34 12.37
C ARG A 27 -10.73 0.62 13.35
N GLU A 28 -9.51 1.10 13.54
CA GLU A 28 -8.51 0.47 14.43
C GLU A 28 -8.75 0.80 15.92
N LEU A 29 -9.36 1.95 16.22
CA LEU A 29 -9.71 2.32 17.61
C LEU A 29 -10.93 1.52 18.14
N GLY A 30 -11.79 1.02 17.25
CA GLY A 30 -12.96 0.21 17.62
C GLY A 30 -12.62 -1.23 18.01
N ASP A 31 -11.54 -1.79 17.47
CA ASP A 31 -11.16 -3.20 17.68
C ASP A 31 -10.43 -3.43 19.01
N SER A 32 -9.84 -2.38 19.60
CA SER A 32 -9.20 -2.44 20.92
C SER A 32 -10.20 -2.44 22.10
N ASN A 33 -11.50 -2.28 21.85
CA ASN A 33 -12.52 -2.20 22.90
C ASN A 33 -13.36 -3.49 23.06
N GLU A 34 -13.13 -4.54 22.26
CA GLU A 34 -13.91 -5.79 22.31
C GLU A 34 -13.32 -6.87 23.24
N LEU A 35 -12.32 -6.56 24.08
CA LEU A 35 -11.82 -7.50 25.10
C LEU A 35 -12.39 -7.27 26.52
N PHE A 36 -13.21 -6.24 26.73
CA PHE A 36 -13.89 -6.02 28.01
C PHE A 36 -15.29 -5.46 27.77
N GLY A 37 -16.30 -6.32 27.77
CA GLY A 37 -17.70 -5.91 27.64
C GLY A 37 -18.66 -7.09 27.54
N GLY A 38 -18.74 -7.90 28.60
CA GLY A 38 -19.77 -8.92 28.72
C GLY A 38 -21.16 -8.32 28.94
N GLY A 39 -22.17 -8.97 28.36
CA GLY A 39 -23.50 -9.07 28.97
C GLY A 39 -24.63 -8.25 28.32
N GLY A 40 -25.54 -8.97 27.67
CA GLY A 40 -26.95 -8.89 28.01
C GLY A 40 -27.90 -8.17 27.04
N GLY A 41 -28.93 -8.91 26.61
CA GLY A 41 -30.30 -8.39 26.55
C GLY A 41 -30.85 -8.10 25.16
N GLY A 42 -31.87 -8.87 24.76
CA GLY A 42 -32.56 -8.76 23.48
C GLY A 42 -33.59 -7.63 23.41
N GLY A 43 -34.30 -7.58 22.28
CA GLY A 43 -35.42 -6.67 22.11
C GLY A 43 -35.77 -6.44 20.65
N VAL A 44 -36.98 -6.85 20.30
CA VAL A 44 -37.59 -6.88 18.97
C VAL A 44 -38.20 -5.54 18.54
N THR A 45 -38.42 -5.45 17.22
CA THR A 45 -39.51 -4.76 16.48
C THR A 45 -39.27 -3.42 15.79
N ALA A 46 -39.88 -3.38 14.60
CA ALA A 46 -40.60 -2.30 13.95
C ALA A 46 -39.92 -1.61 12.76
N GLU A 47 -40.35 -2.05 11.58
CA GLU A 47 -40.43 -1.30 10.34
C GLU A 47 -40.97 0.12 10.54
N ALA A 48 -40.36 1.09 9.88
CA ALA A 48 -40.94 2.40 9.64
C ALA A 48 -40.67 2.83 8.20
N THR A 49 -41.55 2.39 7.31
CA THR A 49 -41.79 2.99 6.00
C THR A 49 -42.16 4.47 6.19
N ARG A 50 -41.34 5.40 5.70
CA ARG A 50 -41.73 6.81 5.62
C ARG A 50 -41.55 7.35 4.21
N SER A 51 -42.63 7.20 3.45
CA SER A 51 -42.93 8.02 2.27
C SER A 51 -42.89 9.50 2.66
N ARG A 52 -42.10 10.32 1.93
CA ARG A 52 -42.27 11.77 1.95
C ARG A 52 -42.13 12.35 0.55
N THR A 53 -43.28 12.81 0.11
CA THR A 53 -43.60 13.56 -1.10
C THR A 53 -42.75 14.83 -1.26
N VAL A 54 -42.56 15.12 -2.53
CA VAL A 54 -41.87 16.24 -3.17
C VAL A 54 -42.44 17.60 -2.77
N TYR A 55 -41.57 18.56 -2.45
CA TYR A 55 -41.85 19.98 -2.70
C TYR A 55 -40.77 20.56 -3.61
N ARG A 56 -41.25 21.10 -4.73
CA ARG A 56 -40.50 21.65 -5.86
C ARG A 56 -40.51 23.17 -5.69
N TYR A 57 -39.35 23.78 -5.52
CA TYR A 57 -39.16 25.21 -5.80
C TYR A 57 -38.12 25.32 -6.90
N GLY A 58 -38.56 25.70 -8.09
CA GLY A 58 -37.69 26.00 -9.23
C GLY A 58 -37.32 27.48 -9.20
N ALA A 59 -36.01 27.77 -9.24
CA ALA A 59 -35.49 29.09 -9.55
C ALA A 59 -34.24 28.93 -10.43
N ALA A 60 -34.40 29.34 -11.69
CA ALA A 60 -33.41 29.78 -12.69
C ALA A 60 -32.07 29.04 -12.78
N GLU A 61 -31.95 28.19 -13.80
CA GLU A 61 -30.67 27.67 -14.31
C GLU A 61 -29.84 28.81 -14.95
N GLY A 62 -28.85 29.31 -14.23
CA GLY A 62 -27.65 29.85 -14.85
C GLY A 62 -26.77 28.69 -15.29
N ARG A 63 -26.80 28.32 -16.58
CA ARG A 63 -25.88 27.32 -17.16
C ARG A 63 -24.46 27.87 -17.18
N LEU A 64 -23.74 27.72 -16.07
CA LEU A 64 -22.29 27.67 -16.12
C LEU A 64 -21.92 26.32 -16.75
N ASN A 65 -21.30 26.34 -17.93
CA ASN A 65 -20.79 25.15 -18.60
C ASN A 65 -19.80 24.44 -17.66
N ARG A 66 -20.30 23.51 -16.85
CA ARG A 66 -19.46 22.63 -16.06
C ARG A 66 -18.73 21.73 -17.07
N PRO A 67 -17.39 21.78 -17.15
CA PRO A 67 -16.66 20.86 -17.99
C PRO A 67 -17.07 19.42 -17.62
N PRO A 68 -17.17 18.50 -18.60
CA PRO A 68 -17.51 17.11 -18.32
C PRO A 68 -16.63 16.59 -17.19
N PRO A 69 -17.18 15.85 -16.20
CA PRO A 69 -16.34 15.16 -15.24
C PRO A 69 -15.37 14.30 -16.04
N ALA A 70 -14.07 14.45 -15.76
CA ALA A 70 -13.03 13.65 -16.40
C ALA A 70 -13.42 12.16 -16.38
N PRO A 71 -13.11 11.39 -17.42
CA PRO A 71 -13.41 9.97 -17.48
C PRO A 71 -12.97 9.33 -16.16
N ARG A 72 -13.94 8.74 -15.44
CA ARG A 72 -13.63 7.97 -14.24
C ARG A 72 -12.95 6.71 -14.73
N ASP A 73 -11.63 6.72 -14.69
CA ASP A 73 -10.83 5.53 -14.91
C ASP A 73 -11.40 4.40 -14.03
N PRO A 74 -11.96 3.34 -14.64
CA PRO A 74 -12.53 2.23 -13.88
C PRO A 74 -11.46 1.51 -13.04
N ASP A 75 -10.17 1.72 -13.33
CA ASP A 75 -9.05 1.14 -12.59
C ASP A 75 -8.65 1.97 -11.35
N ALA A 76 -9.00 3.26 -11.33
CA ALA A 76 -8.72 4.15 -10.19
C ALA A 76 -9.46 3.74 -8.91
N ARG A 77 -10.46 2.84 -8.97
CA ARG A 77 -11.13 2.29 -7.79
C ARG A 77 -10.55 0.95 -7.32
N ARG A 78 -9.81 0.23 -8.16
CA ARG A 78 -9.15 -1.03 -7.79
C ARG A 78 -7.74 -0.82 -7.25
N HIS A 79 -7.13 0.32 -7.55
CA HIS A 79 -5.80 0.70 -7.05
C HIS A 79 -5.80 1.39 -5.68
N ASN A 80 -6.96 1.55 -5.02
CA ASN A 80 -7.10 2.34 -3.79
C ASN A 80 -7.05 1.57 -2.46
N GLU A 81 -6.57 0.32 -2.42
CA GLU A 81 -6.41 -0.41 -1.14
C GLU A 81 -4.97 -0.70 -0.73
N HIS A 82 -4.02 -0.71 -1.69
CA HIS A 82 -2.64 -1.07 -1.41
C HIS A 82 -1.72 0.14 -1.51
N LEU A 83 -0.86 0.30 -0.51
CA LEU A 83 0.27 1.22 -0.57
C LEU A 83 1.42 0.51 -1.28
N ILE A 84 1.80 1.02 -2.46
CA ILE A 84 2.85 0.44 -3.29
C ILE A 84 4.17 1.17 -3.04
N LEU A 85 5.21 0.41 -2.72
CA LEU A 85 6.60 0.86 -2.73
C LEU A 85 7.31 0.16 -3.88
N ASP A 86 7.97 0.88 -4.77
CA ASP A 86 8.66 0.29 -5.94
C ASP A 86 10.18 0.43 -5.81
N CYS A 87 10.92 -0.55 -6.34
CA CYS A 87 12.37 -0.57 -6.38
C CYS A 87 12.83 -1.00 -7.77
N GLU A 88 13.27 -0.03 -8.56
CA GLU A 88 13.77 -0.22 -9.91
C GLU A 88 15.28 -0.41 -9.87
N TYR A 89 15.79 -1.34 -10.67
CA TYR A 89 17.20 -1.69 -10.73
C TYR A 89 17.58 -2.20 -12.11
N GLU A 90 18.88 -2.20 -12.36
CA GLU A 90 19.54 -2.80 -13.52
C GLU A 90 20.50 -3.88 -13.02
N ILE A 91 20.60 -4.97 -13.77
CA ILE A 91 21.46 -6.13 -13.48
C ILE A 91 22.20 -6.47 -14.76
N ASP A 92 23.51 -6.61 -14.66
CA ASP A 92 24.34 -7.02 -15.79
C ASP A 92 24.08 -8.48 -16.18
N PRO A 93 24.25 -8.84 -17.47
CA PRO A 93 23.92 -10.18 -17.96
C PRO A 93 24.84 -11.30 -17.44
N ASP A 94 26.01 -10.99 -16.90
CA ASP A 94 26.95 -11.95 -16.28
C ASP A 94 26.65 -12.22 -14.79
N GLU A 95 25.66 -11.54 -14.22
CA GLU A 95 25.22 -11.75 -12.85
C GLU A 95 24.38 -13.02 -12.67
N SER A 96 24.51 -13.66 -11.50
CA SER A 96 23.81 -14.92 -11.21
C SER A 96 23.23 -14.92 -9.80
N MET A 97 22.33 -15.86 -9.50
CA MET A 97 21.73 -16.04 -8.16
C MET A 97 21.05 -14.76 -7.63
N PHE A 98 20.23 -14.12 -8.45
CA PHE A 98 19.49 -12.92 -8.07
C PHE A 98 18.53 -13.18 -6.90
N VAL A 99 18.54 -12.25 -5.94
CA VAL A 99 17.62 -12.19 -4.81
C VAL A 99 17.27 -10.72 -4.55
N LEU A 100 15.97 -10.41 -4.53
CA LEU A 100 15.45 -9.13 -4.05
C LEU A 100 14.95 -9.28 -2.62
N LYS A 101 15.24 -8.30 -1.76
CA LYS A 101 14.69 -8.22 -0.41
C LYS A 101 14.14 -6.83 -0.13
N TRP A 102 13.01 -6.78 0.58
CA TRP A 102 12.62 -5.58 1.31
C TRP A 102 12.81 -5.81 2.80
N LEU A 103 13.44 -4.83 3.46
CA LEU A 103 13.62 -4.79 4.89
C LEU A 103 12.82 -3.62 5.47
N PHE A 104 12.22 -3.85 6.63
CA PHE A 104 11.60 -2.82 7.46
C PHE A 104 12.38 -2.71 8.77
N ASN A 105 12.92 -1.53 9.04
CA ASN A 105 13.79 -1.26 10.19
C ASN A 105 14.89 -2.33 10.35
N GLY A 106 15.57 -2.65 9.24
CA GLY A 106 16.66 -3.64 9.19
C GLY A 106 16.23 -5.11 9.23
N LYS A 107 14.94 -5.42 9.34
CA LYS A 107 14.44 -6.81 9.33
C LYS A 107 13.82 -7.15 7.98
N THR A 108 14.22 -8.26 7.37
CA THR A 108 13.59 -8.73 6.12
C THR A 108 12.11 -8.99 6.35
N ILE A 109 11.26 -8.39 5.52
CA ILE A 109 9.81 -8.56 5.51
C ILE A 109 9.33 -9.21 4.21
N TYR A 110 10.16 -9.18 3.17
CA TYR A 110 9.86 -9.71 1.85
C TYR A 110 11.14 -10.20 1.19
N GLN A 111 11.07 -11.34 0.52
CA GLN A 111 12.15 -11.84 -0.34
C GLN A 111 11.56 -12.44 -1.61
N TRP A 112 12.18 -12.15 -2.74
CA TRP A 112 11.81 -12.72 -4.01
C TRP A 112 13.03 -13.28 -4.74
N ILE A 113 12.87 -14.50 -5.26
CA ILE A 113 13.83 -15.23 -6.08
C ILE A 113 13.04 -15.69 -7.33
N PRO A 114 13.25 -15.06 -8.50
CA PRO A 114 12.67 -15.46 -9.79
C PRO A 114 13.07 -16.88 -10.19
N PRO A 115 12.47 -17.49 -11.22
CA PRO A 115 11.53 -16.91 -12.20
C PRO A 115 10.04 -17.09 -11.86
N GLU A 116 9.65 -18.16 -11.17
CA GLU A 116 8.24 -18.57 -11.10
C GLU A 116 7.59 -18.39 -9.72
N ARG A 117 8.39 -18.36 -8.65
CA ARG A 117 7.83 -18.35 -7.31
C ARG A 117 7.38 -16.95 -6.91
N PRO A 118 6.18 -16.82 -6.31
CA PRO A 118 5.81 -15.57 -5.67
C PRO A 118 6.75 -15.31 -4.49
N PRO A 119 6.93 -14.04 -4.12
CA PRO A 119 7.71 -13.63 -2.97
C PRO A 119 7.28 -14.31 -1.67
N PHE A 120 8.24 -14.51 -0.78
CA PHE A 120 7.99 -14.93 0.59
C PHE A 120 7.88 -13.70 1.51
N GLY A 121 6.86 -13.70 2.36
CA GLY A 121 6.67 -12.67 3.39
C GLY A 121 7.15 -13.16 4.75
N PHE A 122 7.90 -12.34 5.48
CA PHE A 122 8.44 -12.67 6.79
C PHE A 122 7.81 -11.80 7.87
N THR A 123 7.93 -12.23 9.14
CA THR A 123 7.41 -11.52 10.32
C THR A 123 5.89 -11.33 10.29
N ALA A 124 5.33 -10.66 11.30
CA ALA A 124 3.90 -10.32 11.32
C ALA A 124 3.52 -9.37 10.15
N MET A 125 4.40 -8.44 9.78
CA MET A 125 4.20 -7.51 8.66
C MET A 125 4.11 -8.24 7.31
N GLY A 126 4.77 -9.39 7.18
CA GLY A 126 4.70 -10.31 6.04
C GLY A 126 3.29 -10.68 5.62
N ARG A 127 2.36 -10.77 6.58
CA ARG A 127 0.95 -11.12 6.35
C ARG A 127 0.15 -10.00 5.68
N GLN A 128 0.64 -8.76 5.78
CA GLN A 128 0.03 -7.56 5.22
C GLN A 128 0.71 -7.14 3.92
N ILE A 129 1.43 -8.05 3.27
CA ILE A 129 2.01 -7.83 1.94
C ILE A 129 1.25 -8.68 0.93
N ASN A 130 0.78 -8.04 -0.14
CA ASN A 130 0.21 -8.73 -1.29
C ASN A 130 1.34 -9.35 -2.13
N ARG A 131 1.57 -10.64 -1.93
CA ARG A 131 2.61 -11.43 -2.61
C ARG A 131 2.24 -11.80 -4.06
N THR A 132 0.98 -11.61 -4.47
CA THR A 132 0.56 -11.85 -5.86
C THR A 132 0.56 -10.58 -6.69
N PHE A 133 0.86 -9.43 -6.10
CA PHE A 133 1.04 -8.19 -6.84
C PHE A 133 2.22 -8.28 -7.80
N THR A 134 1.99 -7.85 -9.04
CA THR A 134 2.99 -7.83 -10.11
C THR A 134 3.07 -6.43 -10.70
N VAL A 135 4.27 -5.90 -10.88
CA VAL A 135 4.47 -4.59 -11.53
C VAL A 135 4.27 -4.70 -13.04
N ASN A 136 4.78 -5.76 -13.64
CA ASN A 136 4.67 -6.09 -15.06
C ASN A 136 4.96 -7.58 -15.28
N GLU A 137 4.98 -8.02 -16.54
CA GLU A 137 5.25 -9.41 -16.92
C GLU A 137 6.74 -9.71 -17.12
N ASN A 138 7.64 -8.75 -16.90
CA ASN A 138 9.08 -8.98 -17.07
C ASN A 138 9.58 -9.95 -15.98
N PRO A 139 10.16 -11.12 -16.32
CA PRO A 139 10.52 -12.15 -15.35
C PRO A 139 11.46 -11.67 -14.23
N MET A 140 12.34 -10.71 -14.53
CA MET A 140 13.31 -10.19 -13.56
C MET A 140 12.78 -9.00 -12.76
N HIS A 141 11.66 -8.39 -13.16
CA HIS A 141 11.10 -7.21 -12.49
C HIS A 141 9.68 -7.41 -11.95
N LYS A 142 9.06 -8.56 -12.23
CA LYS A 142 7.67 -8.88 -11.93
C LYS A 142 7.27 -8.57 -10.50
N HIS A 143 8.07 -8.98 -9.52
CA HIS A 143 7.79 -8.79 -8.09
C HIS A 143 8.80 -7.87 -7.41
N ARG A 144 9.20 -6.78 -8.08
CA ARG A 144 10.13 -5.80 -7.50
C ARG A 144 9.50 -4.87 -6.45
N ALA A 145 8.18 -4.68 -6.53
CA ALA A 145 7.43 -3.78 -5.67
C ALA A 145 6.85 -4.48 -4.42
N LEU A 146 6.80 -3.73 -3.33
CA LEU A 146 6.13 -4.09 -2.09
C LEU A 146 4.71 -3.50 -2.07
N ALA A 147 3.70 -4.36 -2.17
CA ALA A 147 2.30 -3.94 -2.08
C ALA A 147 1.76 -4.19 -0.66
N LEU A 148 1.66 -3.14 0.16
CA LEU A 148 1.17 -3.22 1.54
C LEU A 148 -0.36 -3.16 1.56
N VAL A 149 -0.98 -4.22 2.07
CA VAL A 149 -2.43 -4.38 2.23
C VAL A 149 -2.88 -3.77 3.54
N ARG A 150 -3.83 -2.82 3.48
CA ARG A 150 -4.39 -2.14 4.67
C ARG A 150 -3.26 -1.68 5.62
N PRO A 151 -2.42 -0.73 5.18
CA PRO A 151 -1.26 -0.32 5.96
C PRO A 151 -1.70 0.27 7.31
N LEU A 152 -0.95 -0.02 8.36
CA LEU A 152 -1.27 0.36 9.75
C LEU A 152 -0.37 1.51 10.23
N LYS A 153 -0.72 2.17 11.34
CA LYS A 153 0.11 3.24 11.92
C LYS A 153 1.54 2.79 12.29
N ASN A 154 1.68 1.56 12.75
CA ASN A 154 2.97 0.97 13.14
C ASN A 154 3.87 0.62 11.93
N PHE A 155 3.45 0.92 10.70
CA PHE A 155 4.28 0.79 9.49
C PHE A 155 5.18 2.02 9.28
N THR A 156 5.18 2.98 10.20
CA THR A 156 6.16 4.07 10.20
C THR A 156 7.57 3.52 10.43
N GLY A 157 8.50 3.81 9.54
CA GLY A 157 9.87 3.32 9.68
C GLY A 157 10.72 3.46 8.42
N GLU A 158 11.87 2.79 8.44
CA GLU A 158 12.82 2.73 7.34
C GLU A 158 12.56 1.50 6.48
N TYR A 159 12.47 1.73 5.17
CA TYR A 159 12.27 0.74 4.14
C TYR A 159 13.51 0.65 3.29
N THR A 160 14.15 -0.52 3.29
CA THR A 160 15.35 -0.78 2.49
C THR A 160 15.02 -1.78 1.41
N CYS A 161 15.27 -1.41 0.15
CA CYS A 161 15.35 -2.36 -0.94
C CYS A 161 16.80 -2.85 -1.05
N SER A 162 16.97 -4.17 -1.10
CA SER A 162 18.25 -4.82 -1.33
C SER A 162 18.15 -5.71 -2.55
N VAL A 163 19.03 -5.46 -3.52
CA VAL A 163 19.15 -6.23 -4.75
C VAL A 163 20.52 -6.90 -4.72
N SER A 164 20.53 -8.21 -4.57
CA SER A 164 21.77 -9.00 -4.45
C SER A 164 21.84 -10.08 -5.50
N THR A 165 23.04 -10.32 -6.01
CA THR A 165 23.41 -11.47 -6.83
C THR A 165 24.53 -12.21 -6.12
N PHE A 166 25.12 -13.22 -6.78
CA PHE A 166 26.31 -13.88 -6.27
C PHE A 166 27.53 -12.95 -6.28
N GLN A 167 27.61 -12.03 -7.25
CA GLN A 167 28.80 -11.19 -7.47
C GLN A 167 28.69 -9.81 -6.83
N SER A 168 27.51 -9.19 -6.80
CA SER A 168 27.33 -7.82 -6.32
C SER A 168 26.04 -7.61 -5.52
N LEU A 169 25.97 -6.46 -4.87
CA LEU A 169 24.87 -6.07 -4.00
C LEU A 169 24.71 -4.56 -4.04
N ASP A 170 23.49 -4.09 -4.24
CA ASP A 170 23.11 -2.71 -4.00
C ASP A 170 21.94 -2.63 -3.01
N MET A 171 21.94 -1.59 -2.18
CA MET A 171 20.90 -1.33 -1.19
C MET A 171 20.57 0.15 -1.13
N ARG A 172 19.27 0.48 -1.15
CA ARG A 172 18.78 1.85 -0.92
C ARG A 172 17.71 1.86 0.15
N THR A 173 17.80 2.86 1.02
CA THR A 173 16.89 3.04 2.15
C THR A 173 16.15 4.37 2.05
N ALA A 174 14.86 4.34 2.36
CA ALA A 174 14.03 5.53 2.48
C ALA A 174 13.09 5.39 3.69
N ARG A 175 12.77 6.50 4.34
CA ARG A 175 11.91 6.53 5.52
C ARG A 175 10.51 7.01 5.18
N MET A 176 9.51 6.33 5.71
CA MET A 176 8.08 6.67 5.56
C MET A 176 7.41 6.85 6.91
N VAL A 177 6.50 7.84 7.00
CA VAL A 177 5.67 8.11 8.19
C VAL A 177 4.19 7.87 7.88
N MET A 178 3.53 7.09 8.73
CA MET A 178 2.09 6.83 8.66
C MET A 178 1.33 7.87 9.49
N ILE A 179 0.47 8.64 8.83
CA ILE A 179 -0.30 9.72 9.45
C ILE A 179 -1.76 9.27 9.56
N GLY A 180 -2.28 9.23 10.79
CA GLY A 180 -3.71 9.01 11.03
C GLY A 180 -4.52 10.27 10.76
N LYS A 181 -5.62 10.17 10.00
CA LYS A 181 -6.63 11.25 9.97
C LYS A 181 -7.40 11.22 11.28
N PHE A 182 -7.21 12.25 12.09
CA PHE A 182 -8.08 12.50 13.24
C PHE A 182 -9.30 13.27 12.74
N THR A 183 -10.45 12.61 12.59
CA THR A 183 -11.70 13.33 12.38
C THR A 183 -12.16 13.80 13.74
N VAL A 184 -12.11 15.11 13.98
CA VAL A 184 -12.80 15.71 15.13
C VAL A 184 -14.29 15.56 14.87
N LEU A 185 -14.92 14.59 15.53
CA LEU A 185 -16.37 14.55 15.63
C LEU A 185 -16.76 15.65 16.61
N LEU A 186 -17.15 16.81 16.07
CA LEU A 186 -17.78 17.83 16.89
C LEU A 186 -19.15 17.28 17.31
N CYS A 187 -19.26 16.84 18.56
CA CYS A 187 -20.56 16.58 19.17
C CYS A 187 -21.34 17.90 19.14
N SER A 188 -22.49 17.91 18.46
CA SER A 188 -23.43 19.02 18.54
C SER A 188 -24.26 18.83 19.81
N ASP A 189 -24.32 19.88 20.61
CA ASP A 189 -25.06 19.99 21.88
C ASP A 189 -26.58 19.79 21.67
#